data_AF-A0A7W1BH51-F1
#
_entry.id   AF-A0A7W1BH51-F1
#
_cell.length_a   1.000
_cell.length_b   1.000
_cell.length_c   1.000
_cell.angle_alpha   90.00
_cell.angle_beta   90.00
_cell.angle_gamma   90.00
#
_symmetry.space_group_name_H-M   'P 1'
#
loop_
_entity.id
_entity.type
_entity.pdbx_description
1 polymer ?
#
loop_
_entity_poly.entity_id
_entity_poly.type
_entity_poly.pdbx_seq_one_letter_code
_entity_poly.pdbx_strand_id
1 'polypeptide(L)'
;MRVAVLSDIHSNLVALDAVIAAFDSIDAVWHLGDVVGYGPEPDGVVERLAGLEAFGVRGNHDAAACGGREIEYFNPDARAAMEWTRDAMSSTTRAWLEAQPERRTEGDFTLVHGSPRDPIWEYITTVPIARANLTSLDTPYGLHGHTHVPVAFRDDDGRVEVISPARGSELPMDGRT
;
A
#
# COMPACT_ATOMS: atom_id res chain seq x y z
N MET A 1 0.23 21.28 0.94
CA MET A 1 0.44 20.00 1.65
C MET A 1 1.15 19.07 0.70
N ARG A 2 2.24 18.43 1.12
CA ARG A 2 3.01 17.45 0.34
C ARG A 2 3.10 16.16 1.13
N VAL A 3 2.53 15.09 0.58
CA VAL A 3 2.43 13.79 1.25
C VAL A 3 3.32 12.78 0.51
N ALA A 4 4.11 12.01 1.25
CA ALA A 4 4.77 10.83 0.71
C ALA A 4 3.85 9.62 0.85
N VAL A 5 3.63 8.87 -0.24
CA VAL A 5 2.81 7.66 -0.23
C VAL A 5 3.73 6.47 -0.54
N LEU A 6 3.68 5.46 0.32
CA LEU A 6 4.50 4.24 0.25
C LEU A 6 3.61 3.00 0.10
N SER A 7 4.10 1.95 -0.55
CA SER A 7 3.38 0.68 -0.66
C SER A 7 4.37 -0.46 -0.80
N ASP A 8 3.96 -1.67 -0.38
CA ASP A 8 4.67 -2.93 -0.67
C ASP A 8 6.14 -2.89 -0.20
N ILE A 9 6.36 -2.34 1.00
CA ILE A 9 7.70 -2.21 1.60
C ILE A 9 8.30 -3.58 1.91
N HIS A 10 7.45 -4.53 2.32
CA HIS A 10 7.79 -5.93 2.49
C HIS A 10 9.05 -6.16 3.33
N SER A 11 9.06 -5.60 4.54
CA SER A 11 10.16 -5.76 5.50
C SER A 11 11.55 -5.39 4.93
N ASN A 12 11.61 -4.61 3.85
CA ASN A 12 12.86 -4.20 3.21
C ASN A 12 13.31 -2.86 3.77
N LEU A 13 13.89 -2.90 4.98
CA LEU A 13 14.35 -1.72 5.69
C LEU A 13 15.37 -0.90 4.88
N VAL A 14 16.27 -1.55 4.15
CA VAL A 14 17.28 -0.86 3.33
C VAL A 14 16.62 -0.06 2.21
N ALA A 15 15.61 -0.63 1.54
CA ALA A 15 14.87 0.09 0.51
C ALA A 15 14.06 1.25 1.11
N LEU A 16 13.41 1.03 2.26
CA LEU A 16 12.66 2.07 2.96
C LEU A 16 13.57 3.24 3.37
N ASP A 17 14.70 2.97 4.01
CA ASP A 17 15.67 4.01 4.42
C ASP A 17 16.19 4.79 3.20
N ALA A 18 16.44 4.12 2.07
CA ALA A 18 16.85 4.79 0.82
C ALA A 18 15.76 5.73 0.26
N VAL A 19 14.49 5.33 0.36
CA VAL A 19 13.35 6.17 -0.07
C VAL A 19 13.16 7.35 0.88
N ILE A 20 13.20 7.12 2.19
CA ILE A 20 13.09 8.19 3.20
C ILE A 20 14.21 9.21 3.04
N ALA A 21 15.44 8.77 2.76
CA ALA A 21 16.57 9.67 2.52
C ALA A 21 16.38 10.58 1.28
N ALA A 22 15.47 10.22 0.38
CA ALA A 22 15.12 11.01 -0.80
C ALA A 22 13.92 11.95 -0.56
N PHE A 23 13.30 11.95 0.62
CA PHE A 23 12.24 12.90 0.95
C PHE A 23 12.81 14.32 1.05
N ASP A 24 12.23 15.27 0.30
CA ASP A 24 12.35 16.69 0.65
C ASP A 24 11.36 17.05 1.78
N SER A 25 11.05 18.33 1.96
CA SER A 25 9.98 18.75 2.89
C SER A 25 8.66 18.05 2.56
N ILE A 26 8.18 17.21 3.48
CA ILE A 26 6.89 16.53 3.44
C ILE A 26 6.12 16.84 4.72
N ASP A 27 4.80 16.89 4.63
CA ASP A 27 3.90 17.17 5.74
C ASP A 27 3.35 15.89 6.39
N ALA A 28 3.30 14.78 5.65
CA ALA A 28 2.81 13.49 6.13
C ALA A 28 3.36 12.31 5.30
N VAL A 29 3.34 11.13 5.91
CA VAL A 29 3.67 9.84 5.26
C VAL A 29 2.46 8.93 5.35
N TRP A 30 1.99 8.45 4.19
CA TRP A 30 0.94 7.44 4.08
C TRP A 30 1.52 6.11 3.61
N HIS A 31 0.96 4.99 4.06
CA HIS A 31 1.27 3.67 3.49
C HIS A 31 0.03 2.94 2.98
N LEU A 32 0.20 2.13 1.94
CA LEU A 32 -0.87 1.36 1.29
C LEU A 32 -0.80 -0.13 1.62
N GLY A 33 -0.12 -0.48 2.71
CA GLY A 33 -0.05 -1.86 3.21
C GLY A 33 1.11 -2.66 2.65
N ASP A 34 1.13 -3.93 3.02
CA ASP A 34 2.24 -4.86 2.80
C ASP A 34 3.55 -4.27 3.32
N VAL A 35 3.46 -3.79 4.56
CA VAL A 35 4.58 -3.26 5.34
C VAL A 35 5.56 -4.38 5.65
N VAL A 36 5.06 -5.58 5.93
CA VAL A 36 5.87 -6.76 6.26
C VAL A 36 5.72 -7.91 5.24
N GLY A 37 6.49 -8.98 5.44
CA GLY A 37 6.54 -10.15 4.57
C GLY A 37 7.68 -10.07 3.55
N TYR A 38 8.12 -11.22 3.03
CA TYR A 38 9.32 -11.40 2.19
C TYR A 38 10.64 -10.98 2.83
N GLY A 39 10.84 -9.69 3.12
CA GLY A 39 12.08 -9.15 3.66
C GLY A 39 12.34 -9.53 5.12
N PRO A 40 13.59 -9.38 5.59
CA PRO A 40 14.00 -9.88 6.90
C PRO A 40 13.85 -8.88 8.05
N GLU A 41 13.41 -7.63 7.82
CA GLU A 41 13.42 -6.58 8.86
C GLU A 41 12.00 -6.02 9.16
N PRO A 42 11.03 -6.85 9.59
CA PRO A 42 9.67 -6.39 9.87
C PRO A 42 9.61 -5.34 10.99
N ASP A 43 10.35 -5.57 12.09
CA ASP A 43 10.36 -4.67 13.25
C ASP A 43 11.01 -3.33 12.91
N GLY A 44 12.15 -3.35 12.19
CA GLY A 44 12.83 -2.11 11.79
C GLY A 44 12.01 -1.27 10.82
N VAL A 45 11.28 -1.91 9.88
CA VAL A 45 10.37 -1.19 8.99
C VAL A 45 9.24 -0.51 9.77
N VAL A 46 8.59 -1.22 10.69
CA VAL A 46 7.52 -0.63 11.50
C VAL A 46 8.04 0.45 12.43
N GLU A 47 9.23 0.28 13.02
CA GLU A 47 9.87 1.33 13.83
C GLU A 47 10.10 2.61 13.00
N ARG A 48 10.58 2.49 11.76
CA ARG A 48 10.77 3.65 10.86
C ARG A 48 9.46 4.34 10.52
N LEU A 49 8.43 3.58 10.14
CA LEU A 49 7.12 4.13 9.81
C LEU A 49 6.47 4.81 11.02
N ALA A 50 6.53 4.17 12.19
CA ALA A 50 6.01 4.74 13.44
C ALA A 50 6.77 6.03 13.83
N GLY A 51 8.09 6.06 13.67
CA GLY A 51 8.91 7.25 13.92
C GLY A 51 8.63 8.42 12.98
N LEU A 52 8.07 8.16 11.80
CA LEU A 52 7.57 9.16 10.85
C LEU A 52 6.10 9.53 11.07
N GLU A 53 5.48 8.99 12.12
CA GLU A 53 4.03 9.10 12.37
C GLU A 53 3.20 8.66 11.16
N ALA A 54 3.72 7.71 10.40
CA ALA A 54 3.06 7.21 9.20
C ALA A 54 1.77 6.48 9.56
N PHE A 55 0.73 6.68 8.75
CA PHE A 55 -0.53 5.98 8.88
C PHE A 55 -1.00 5.47 7.53
N GLY A 56 -1.90 4.49 7.51
CA GLY A 56 -2.30 3.92 6.25
C GLY A 56 -3.35 2.84 6.39
N VAL A 57 -3.17 1.82 5.57
CA VAL A 57 -4.00 0.62 5.55
C VAL A 57 -3.14 -0.63 5.63
N ARG A 58 -3.74 -1.75 6.04
CA ARG A 58 -3.11 -3.07 5.98
C ARG A 58 -3.23 -3.68 4.59
N GLY A 59 -2.21 -4.44 4.19
CA GLY A 59 -2.26 -5.33 3.04
C GLY A 59 -2.47 -6.80 3.42
N ASN A 60 -2.45 -7.69 2.43
CA ASN A 60 -2.65 -9.12 2.64
C ASN A 60 -1.48 -9.77 3.39
N HIS A 61 -0.24 -9.29 3.20
CA HIS A 61 0.91 -9.78 3.97
C HIS A 61 0.86 -9.31 5.43
N ASP A 62 0.38 -8.09 5.69
CA ASP A 62 0.21 -7.60 7.07
C ASP A 62 -0.84 -8.44 7.82
N ALA A 63 -2.00 -8.69 7.20
CA ALA A 63 -3.03 -9.55 7.76
C ALA A 63 -2.54 -11.00 7.97
N ALA A 64 -1.78 -11.54 7.01
CA ALA A 64 -1.11 -12.82 7.17
C ALA A 64 -0.14 -12.82 8.35
N ALA A 65 0.70 -11.80 8.51
CA ALA A 65 1.67 -11.71 9.62
C ALA A 65 0.98 -11.66 10.98
N CYS A 66 -0.19 -11.02 11.05
CA CYS A 66 -1.04 -10.96 12.23
C CYS A 66 -1.81 -12.26 12.54
N GLY A 67 -1.54 -13.35 11.81
CA GLY A 67 -2.12 -14.67 12.07
C GLY A 67 -3.37 -14.97 11.23
N GLY A 68 -3.69 -14.11 10.26
CA GLY A 68 -4.82 -14.30 9.36
C GLY A 68 -4.65 -15.46 8.38
N ARG A 69 -5.74 -15.81 7.70
CA ARG A 69 -5.81 -16.94 6.76
C ARG A 69 -5.28 -16.62 5.38
N GLU A 70 -4.90 -15.37 5.13
CA GLU A 70 -4.29 -14.86 3.90
C GLU A 70 -3.07 -15.72 3.49
N ILE A 71 -2.31 -16.21 4.47
CA ILE A 71 -1.16 -17.10 4.27
C ILE A 71 -1.50 -18.39 3.50
N GLU A 72 -2.76 -18.85 3.53
CA GLU A 72 -3.22 -20.05 2.81
C GLU A 72 -3.21 -19.85 1.29
N TYR A 73 -3.28 -18.60 0.83
CA TYR A 73 -3.27 -18.23 -0.60
C TYR A 73 -1.87 -17.94 -1.14
N PHE A 74 -0.86 -17.92 -0.28
CA PHE A 74 0.50 -17.59 -0.67
C PHE A 74 1.14 -18.77 -1.40
N ASN A 75 1.98 -18.46 -2.40
CA ASN A 75 2.84 -19.48 -2.99
C ASN A 75 3.81 -20.05 -1.91
N PRO A 76 4.41 -21.23 -2.14
CA PRO A 76 5.23 -21.89 -1.13
C PRO A 76 6.36 -21.02 -0.55
N ASP A 77 7.03 -20.23 -1.38
CA ASP A 77 8.16 -19.39 -0.95
C ASP A 77 7.66 -18.20 -0.11
N ALA A 78 6.60 -17.53 -0.56
CA ALA A 78 5.94 -16.44 0.17
C ALA A 78 5.39 -16.91 1.52
N ARG A 79 4.83 -18.13 1.56
CA ARG A 79 4.34 -18.76 2.79
C ARG A 79 5.49 -19.05 3.75
N ALA A 80 6.58 -19.66 3.29
CA ALA A 80 7.73 -19.94 4.14
C ALA A 80 8.34 -18.67 4.74
N ALA A 81 8.48 -17.61 3.93
CA ALA A 81 8.93 -16.31 4.41
C ALA A 81 7.95 -15.68 5.42
N MET A 82 6.64 -15.87 5.23
CA MET A 82 5.63 -15.37 6.15
C MET A 82 5.59 -16.15 7.47
N GLU A 83 5.79 -17.47 7.44
CA GLU A 83 5.95 -18.30 8.65
C GLU A 83 7.14 -17.81 9.47
N TRP A 84 8.29 -17.55 8.82
CA TRP A 84 9.43 -16.92 9.49
C TRP A 84 9.10 -15.52 10.03
N THR A 85 8.40 -14.69 9.25
CA THR A 85 8.01 -13.33 9.67
C THR A 85 7.14 -13.37 10.93
N ARG A 86 6.18 -14.30 11.00
CA ARG A 86 5.32 -14.48 12.18
C ARG A 86 6.10 -14.79 13.44
N ASP A 87 7.16 -15.59 13.32
CA ASP A 87 8.01 -16.02 14.43
C ASP A 87 9.02 -14.95 14.84
N ALA A 88 9.57 -14.20 13.88
CA ALA A 88 10.59 -13.19 14.11
C ALA A 88 10.03 -11.84 14.59
N MET A 89 8.78 -11.52 14.22
CA MET A 89 8.15 -10.24 14.50
C MET A 89 7.81 -10.03 15.98
N SER A 90 8.13 -8.86 16.52
CA SER A 90 7.79 -8.49 17.90
C SER A 90 6.28 -8.29 18.11
N SER A 91 5.84 -8.37 19.37
CA SER A 91 4.45 -8.07 19.74
C SER A 91 4.06 -6.62 19.49
N THR A 92 5.01 -5.67 19.60
CA THR A 92 4.78 -4.25 19.30
C THR A 92 4.48 -4.05 17.81
N THR A 93 5.29 -4.65 16.93
CA THR A 93 5.07 -4.63 15.49
C THR A 93 3.74 -5.27 15.12
N ARG A 94 3.43 -6.43 15.71
CA ARG A 94 2.13 -7.09 15.54
C ARG A 94 0.97 -6.16 15.91
N ALA A 95 1.01 -5.53 17.09
CA ALA A 95 -0.04 -4.64 17.55
C ALA A 95 -0.19 -3.40 16.64
N TRP A 96 0.92 -2.87 16.13
CA TRP A 96 0.91 -1.75 15.18
C TRP A 96 0.24 -2.13 13.86
N LEU A 97 0.52 -3.32 13.32
CA LEU A 97 -0.11 -3.83 12.10
C LEU A 97 -1.61 -4.13 12.31
N GLU A 98 -1.98 -4.72 13.45
CA GLU A 98 -3.38 -5.02 13.79
C GLU A 98 -4.26 -3.76 13.90
N ALA A 99 -3.66 -2.62 14.26
CA ALA A 99 -4.34 -1.35 14.35
C ALA A 99 -4.67 -0.72 12.98
N GLN A 100 -4.05 -1.20 11.89
CA GLN A 100 -4.26 -0.64 10.56
C GLN A 100 -5.61 -1.11 9.98
N PRO A 101 -6.44 -0.19 9.46
CA PRO A 101 -7.70 -0.54 8.82
C PRO A 101 -7.46 -1.11 7.41
N GLU A 102 -8.46 -1.79 6.83
CA GLU A 102 -8.40 -2.25 5.42
C GLU A 102 -8.65 -1.11 4.44
N ARG A 103 -9.36 -0.07 4.89
CA ARG A 103 -9.67 1.13 4.13
C ARG A 103 -9.54 2.35 5.02
N ARG A 104 -9.01 3.42 4.45
CA ARG A 104 -9.00 4.74 5.07
C ARG A 104 -9.46 5.80 4.08
N THR A 105 -10.16 6.82 4.57
CA THR A 105 -10.45 8.03 3.80
C THR A 105 -9.75 9.20 4.46
N GLU A 106 -9.02 9.99 3.67
CA GLU A 106 -8.23 11.14 4.13
C GLU A 106 -8.47 12.30 3.16
N GLY A 107 -9.36 13.24 3.54
CA GLY A 107 -9.83 14.29 2.64
C GLY A 107 -10.44 13.72 1.36
N ASP A 108 -9.89 14.11 0.22
CA ASP A 108 -10.34 13.69 -1.12
C ASP A 108 -9.73 12.34 -1.57
N PHE A 109 -9.08 11.59 -0.67
CA PHE A 109 -8.39 10.35 -0.99
C PHE A 109 -9.00 9.14 -0.28
N THR A 110 -9.24 8.07 -1.02
CA THR A 110 -9.47 6.72 -0.48
C THR A 110 -8.19 5.90 -0.60
N LEU A 111 -7.72 5.36 0.52
CA LEU A 111 -6.56 4.49 0.61
C LEU A 111 -7.05 3.05 0.82
N VAL A 112 -6.51 2.12 0.03
CA VAL A 112 -6.72 0.67 0.10
C VAL A 112 -5.44 -0.03 -0.35
N HIS A 113 -5.26 -1.30 0.00
CA HIS A 113 -4.11 -2.07 -0.49
C HIS A 113 -4.38 -2.62 -1.89
N GLY A 114 -5.44 -3.42 -2.03
CA GLY A 114 -5.89 -4.01 -3.30
C GLY A 114 -6.68 -3.04 -4.16
N SER A 115 -7.99 -2.93 -3.91
CA SER A 115 -8.88 -2.06 -4.68
C SER A 115 -10.05 -1.47 -3.87
N PRO A 116 -10.70 -0.39 -4.34
CA PRO A 116 -11.94 0.11 -3.75
C PRO A 116 -13.12 -0.88 -3.72
N ARG A 117 -13.08 -2.01 -4.44
CA ARG A 117 -14.13 -3.05 -4.37
C ARG A 117 -13.73 -4.22 -3.47
N ASP A 118 -12.44 -4.51 -3.39
CA ASP A 118 -11.83 -5.51 -2.53
C ASP A 118 -10.53 -4.93 -1.95
N PRO A 119 -10.61 -4.31 -0.75
CA PRO A 119 -9.51 -3.53 -0.18
C PRO A 119 -8.20 -4.28 0.02
N ILE A 120 -8.22 -5.62 0.01
CA ILE A 120 -7.07 -6.46 0.34
C ILE A 120 -6.54 -7.23 -0.89
N TRP A 121 -7.40 -7.74 -1.78
CA TRP A 121 -6.95 -8.78 -2.73
C TRP A 121 -7.02 -8.45 -4.21
N GLU A 122 -7.84 -7.48 -4.63
CA GLU A 122 -8.01 -7.24 -6.06
C GLU A 122 -6.84 -6.43 -6.63
N TYR A 123 -6.13 -7.01 -7.60
CA TYR A 123 -5.18 -6.28 -8.42
C TYR A 123 -5.88 -5.42 -9.48
N ILE A 124 -5.59 -4.12 -9.52
CA ILE A 124 -6.02 -3.23 -10.61
C ILE A 124 -4.97 -3.23 -11.73
N THR A 125 -5.10 -4.16 -12.68
CA THR A 125 -4.10 -4.36 -13.76
C THR A 125 -4.63 -4.11 -15.17
N THR A 126 -5.93 -3.88 -15.32
CA THR A 126 -6.57 -3.70 -16.63
C THR A 126 -7.60 -2.58 -16.62
N VAL A 127 -7.82 -1.97 -17.78
CA VAL A 127 -8.81 -0.90 -17.96
C VAL A 127 -10.23 -1.27 -17.48
N PRO A 128 -10.78 -2.48 -17.77
CA PRO A 128 -12.10 -2.84 -17.24
C PRO A 128 -12.17 -2.90 -15.72
N ILE A 129 -11.13 -3.41 -15.05
CA ILE A 129 -11.05 -3.46 -13.58
C ILE A 129 -10.92 -2.05 -13.02
N ALA A 130 -10.05 -1.23 -13.61
CA ALA A 130 -9.85 0.17 -13.22
C ALA A 130 -11.15 0.97 -13.34
N ARG A 131 -11.87 0.87 -14.46
CA ARG A 131 -13.17 1.54 -14.67
C ARG A 131 -14.17 1.19 -13.58
N ALA A 132 -14.29 -0.10 -13.26
CA ALA A 132 -15.23 -0.56 -12.25
C ALA A 132 -14.85 -0.04 -10.85
N ASN A 133 -13.55 0.07 -10.54
CA ASN A 133 -13.07 0.62 -9.28
C ASN A 133 -13.23 2.14 -9.20
N LEU A 134 -12.95 2.89 -10.27
CA LEU A 134 -13.20 4.34 -10.37
C LEU A 134 -14.68 4.67 -10.12
N THR A 135 -15.60 3.83 -10.61
CA THR A 135 -17.04 4.00 -10.34
C THR A 135 -17.41 3.73 -8.88
N SER A 136 -16.65 2.88 -8.18
CA SER A 136 -16.89 2.56 -6.77
C SER A 136 -16.22 3.49 -5.76
N LEU A 137 -15.43 4.48 -6.22
CA LEU A 137 -14.83 5.48 -5.34
C LEU A 137 -15.89 6.46 -4.81
N ASP A 138 -15.88 6.65 -3.50
CA ASP A 138 -16.66 7.70 -2.81
C ASP A 138 -15.93 9.06 -2.85
N THR A 139 -14.64 9.06 -3.17
CA THR A 139 -13.77 10.23 -3.25
C THR A 139 -13.33 10.53 -4.69
N PRO A 140 -12.73 11.70 -4.97
CA PRO A 140 -12.11 11.96 -6.25
C PRO A 140 -10.89 11.07 -6.54
N TYR A 141 -10.10 10.71 -5.53
CA TYR A 141 -8.83 10.01 -5.72
C TYR A 141 -8.74 8.67 -4.99
N GLY A 142 -8.30 7.63 -5.70
CA GLY A 142 -7.99 6.31 -5.15
C GLY A 142 -6.49 6.04 -5.13
N LEU A 143 -5.94 5.71 -3.96
CA LEU A 143 -4.56 5.25 -3.81
C LEU A 143 -4.57 3.76 -3.49
N HIS A 144 -3.88 2.97 -4.31
CA HIS A 144 -3.76 1.52 -4.13
C HIS A 144 -2.33 1.02 -4.37
N GLY A 145 -2.05 -0.15 -3.79
CA GLY A 145 -0.77 -0.85 -3.88
C GLY A 145 -0.90 -2.18 -4.62
N HIS A 146 -0.33 -3.23 -4.02
CA HIS A 146 -0.51 -4.65 -4.32
C HIS A 146 0.14 -5.12 -5.63
N THR A 147 0.04 -4.34 -6.72
CA THR A 147 0.60 -4.71 -8.02
C THR A 147 2.13 -4.62 -8.09
N HIS A 148 2.76 -3.89 -7.17
CA HIS A 148 4.19 -3.54 -7.15
C HIS A 148 4.66 -2.79 -8.41
N VAL A 149 3.73 -2.25 -9.21
CA VAL A 149 4.01 -1.55 -10.46
C VAL A 149 3.40 -0.16 -10.38
N PRO A 150 4.19 0.91 -10.60
CA PRO A 150 3.65 2.27 -10.63
C PRO A 150 2.73 2.44 -11.85
N VAL A 151 1.46 2.69 -11.59
CA VAL A 151 0.41 2.90 -12.60
C VAL A 151 -0.64 3.86 -12.05
N ALA A 152 -1.24 4.67 -12.92
CA ALA A 152 -2.42 5.46 -12.60
C ALA A 152 -3.50 5.24 -13.68
N PHE A 153 -4.76 5.30 -13.27
CA PHE A 153 -5.91 5.17 -14.15
C PHE A 153 -6.80 6.38 -13.98
N ARG A 154 -7.02 7.16 -15.04
CA ARG A 154 -7.81 8.38 -14.96
C ARG A 154 -9.08 8.25 -15.79
N ASP A 155 -10.21 8.64 -15.23
CA ASP A 155 -11.45 8.81 -16.00
C ASP A 155 -11.45 10.18 -16.68
N ASP A 156 -11.47 10.17 -18.01
CA ASP A 156 -11.60 11.32 -18.90
C ASP A 156 -12.90 11.17 -19.70
N ASP A 157 -13.98 11.76 -19.19
CA ASP A 157 -15.33 11.73 -19.78
C ASP A 157 -15.81 10.31 -20.20
N GLY A 158 -15.60 9.32 -19.33
CA GLY A 158 -16.03 7.92 -19.54
C GLY A 158 -14.98 7.05 -20.23
N ARG A 159 -13.87 7.64 -20.68
CA ARG A 159 -12.69 6.91 -21.17
C ARG A 159 -11.67 6.80 -20.04
N VAL A 160 -11.30 5.57 -19.71
CA VAL A 160 -10.20 5.33 -18.76
C VAL A 160 -8.87 5.36 -19.49
N GLU A 161 -8.05 6.36 -19.17
CA GLU A 161 -6.66 6.47 -19.57
C GLU A 161 -5.78 5.63 -18.63
N VAL A 162 -4.75 4.97 -19.19
CA VAL A 162 -3.73 4.27 -18.42
C VAL A 162 -2.44 5.07 -18.50
N ILE A 163 -1.90 5.44 -17.35
CA ILE A 163 -0.68 6.23 -17.23
C ILE A 163 0.37 5.36 -16.55
N SER A 164 1.54 5.23 -17.18
CA SER A 164 2.70 4.54 -16.62
C SER A 164 3.73 5.57 -16.17
N PRO A 165 3.64 6.08 -14.92
CA PRO A 165 4.55 7.09 -14.44
C PRO A 165 5.98 6.55 -14.35
N ALA A 166 6.92 7.40 -14.73
CA ALA A 166 8.34 7.20 -14.52
C ALA A 166 8.82 8.07 -13.35
N ARG A 167 10.09 7.92 -12.97
CA ARG A 167 10.69 8.81 -11.97
C ARG A 167 10.56 10.27 -12.40
N GLY A 168 9.98 11.09 -11.53
CA GLY A 168 9.76 12.52 -11.79
C GLY A 168 8.53 12.83 -12.65
N SER A 169 7.69 11.84 -12.97
CA SER A 169 6.38 12.09 -13.55
C SER A 169 5.51 12.90 -12.58
N GLU A 170 4.82 13.90 -13.12
CA GLU A 170 3.82 14.69 -12.42
C GLU A 170 2.47 14.42 -13.06
N LEU A 171 1.45 14.18 -12.23
CA LEU A 171 0.07 14.03 -12.66
C LEU A 171 -0.75 15.12 -11.98
N PRO A 172 -1.49 15.96 -12.72
CA PRO A 172 -2.42 16.90 -12.11
C PRO A 172 -3.57 16.13 -11.45
N MET A 173 -3.94 16.60 -10.26
CA MET A 173 -5.12 16.13 -9.53
C MET A 173 -6.32 17.00 -9.93
N ASP A 174 -6.83 16.78 -11.15
CA ASP A 174 -7.89 17.58 -11.79
C ASP A 174 -9.10 16.77 -12.25
N GLY A 175 -9.14 15.48 -11.93
CA GLY A 175 -10.21 14.55 -12.31
C GLY A 175 -10.39 13.42 -11.31
N ARG A 176 -11.15 12.39 -11.69
CA ARG A 176 -11.27 11.16 -10.89
C ARG A 176 -10.17 10.18 -11.30
N THR A 177 -9.30 9.80 -10.36
CA THR A 177 -8.08 9.01 -10.63
C THR A 177 -7.82 8.01 -9.52
#